data_AF-A0AAU4BRH6-F1
#
_entry.id   AF-A0AAU4BRH6-F1
#
_cell.length_a   1.000
_cell.length_b   1.000
_cell.length_c   1.000
_cell.angle_alpha   90.00
_cell.angle_beta   90.00
_cell.angle_gamma   90.00
#
_symmetry.space_group_name_H-M   'P 1'
#
loop_
_entity.id
_entity.type
_entity.pdbx_description
1 polymer ?
#
loop_
_entity_poly.entity_id
_entity_poly.type
_entity_poly.pdbx_seq_one_letter_code
_entity_poly.pdbx_strand_id
1 'polypeptide(L)'
;MSRTSGLKTGGETITVSGKGYDTRKGIYVAFCKDNGPGKPPSPCGGGADKTGSTGASHWISDNPPSYGKGLARPYGSGGTFSVTVRVSAKLSGTVDCAKTTCAVVTRADHTRAADRTQDVRVPVSFDEGTPVAIWAGGAGVAAVVAVGAALLVLRRRRASGRATRSGPPAVSESAQ
;
A
#
# COMPACT_ATOMS: atom_id res chain seq x y z
N MET A 1 7.93 9.38 7.12
CA MET A 1 6.58 8.83 7.37
C MET A 1 6.64 7.94 8.60
N SER A 2 5.57 7.88 9.41
CA SER A 2 5.54 7.03 10.61
C SER A 2 5.57 5.53 10.28
N ARG A 3 5.01 5.14 9.13
CA ARG A 3 5.05 3.77 8.60
C ARG A 3 4.80 3.79 7.08
N THR A 4 5.36 2.83 6.37
CA THR A 4 5.15 2.63 4.92
C THR A 4 4.73 1.19 4.58
N SER A 5 5.08 0.20 5.40
CA SER A 5 4.71 -1.21 5.21
C SER A 5 3.94 -1.75 6.40
N GLY A 6 3.21 -2.86 6.23
CA GLY A 6 2.41 -3.44 7.30
C GLY A 6 1.30 -2.54 7.80
N LEU A 7 0.69 -1.79 6.88
CA LEU A 7 -0.46 -0.96 7.16
C LEU A 7 -1.72 -1.83 7.27
N LYS A 8 -2.65 -1.44 8.16
CA LYS A 8 -3.93 -2.14 8.33
C LYS A 8 -4.78 -2.05 7.07
N THR A 9 -5.29 -3.17 6.58
CA THR A 9 -6.17 -3.23 5.39
C THR A 9 -7.44 -2.41 5.53
N GLY A 10 -8.11 -2.46 6.69
CA GLY A 10 -9.27 -1.62 7.06
C GLY A 10 -8.96 -0.13 7.27
N GLY A 11 -7.68 0.22 7.11
CA GLY A 11 -7.14 1.55 7.09
C GLY A 11 -6.53 2.01 8.41
N GLU A 12 -5.46 2.80 8.31
CA GLU A 12 -4.77 3.46 9.42
C GLU A 12 -4.54 4.96 9.11
N THR A 13 -4.34 5.79 10.14
CA THR A 13 -3.89 7.18 9.96
C THR A 13 -2.39 7.20 10.20
N ILE A 14 -1.63 7.71 9.23
CA ILE A 14 -0.17 7.80 9.31
C ILE A 14 0.29 9.25 9.32
N THR A 15 1.42 9.51 9.97
CA THR A 15 2.07 10.82 9.93
C THR A 15 3.02 10.90 8.75
N VAL A 16 2.83 11.90 7.91
CA VAL A 16 3.66 12.21 6.75
C VAL A 16 4.36 13.53 7.01
N SER A 17 5.68 13.51 6.96
CA SER A 17 6.51 14.70 7.15
C SER A 17 7.49 14.83 6.00
N GLY A 18 7.74 16.07 5.57
CA GLY A 18 8.70 16.42 4.53
C GLY A 18 9.57 17.60 4.95
N LYS A 19 10.69 17.80 4.25
CA LYS A 19 11.60 18.93 4.42
C LYS A 19 12.30 19.26 3.11
N GLY A 20 12.82 20.47 2.98
CA GLY A 20 13.59 20.92 1.80
C GLY A 20 12.72 21.30 0.60
N TYR A 21 11.41 21.50 0.80
CA TYR A 21 10.54 21.97 -0.27
C TYR A 21 10.77 23.47 -0.53
N ASP A 22 10.79 23.86 -1.81
CA ASP A 22 10.71 25.25 -2.25
C ASP A 22 9.32 25.81 -1.92
N THR A 23 9.26 26.64 -0.89
CA THR A 23 8.01 27.16 -0.33
C THR A 23 7.31 28.18 -1.23
N ARG A 24 7.97 28.63 -2.30
CA ARG A 24 7.32 29.45 -3.35
C ARG A 24 6.34 28.66 -4.20
N LYS A 25 6.33 27.33 -4.07
CA LYS A 25 5.47 26.40 -4.80
C LYS A 25 4.63 25.61 -3.79
N GLY A 26 3.31 25.66 -3.91
CA GLY A 26 2.45 24.81 -3.10
C GLY A 26 2.46 23.36 -3.60
N ILE A 27 2.19 22.42 -2.69
CA ILE A 27 2.10 20.98 -2.97
C ILE A 27 0.82 20.38 -2.40
N TYR A 28 0.38 19.28 -3.01
CA TYR A 28 -0.51 18.33 -2.37
C TYR A 28 0.30 17.16 -1.79
N VAL A 29 -0.07 16.74 -0.58
CA VAL A 29 0.35 15.47 0.03
C VAL A 29 -0.86 14.54 0.02
N ALA A 30 -0.81 13.42 -0.70
CA ALA A 30 -1.98 12.56 -0.90
C ALA A 30 -1.62 11.07 -1.00
N PHE A 31 -2.55 10.20 -0.61
CA PHE A 31 -2.45 8.77 -0.87
C PHE A 31 -3.10 8.44 -2.22
N CYS A 32 -2.35 7.83 -3.15
CA CYS A 32 -2.80 7.60 -4.51
C CYS A 32 -2.39 6.23 -5.03
N LYS A 33 -3.08 5.77 -6.07
CA LYS A 33 -2.54 4.71 -6.94
C LYS A 33 -1.31 5.24 -7.67
N ASP A 34 -0.23 4.48 -7.65
CA ASP A 34 0.94 4.77 -8.47
C ASP A 34 0.76 4.15 -9.86
N ASN A 35 0.74 4.99 -10.89
CA ASN A 35 0.58 4.55 -12.27
C ASN A 35 1.93 4.25 -12.96
N GLY A 36 3.04 4.33 -12.21
CA GLY A 36 4.38 4.05 -12.68
C GLY A 36 5.15 5.28 -13.17
N PRO A 37 6.38 5.10 -13.64
CA PRO A 37 7.28 6.17 -14.03
C PRO A 37 6.68 7.10 -15.09
N GLY A 38 6.89 8.40 -14.93
CA GLY A 38 6.41 9.43 -15.86
C GLY A 38 4.89 9.63 -15.90
N LYS A 39 4.10 8.79 -15.23
CA LYS A 39 2.63 8.88 -15.21
C LYS A 39 2.15 9.50 -13.89
N PRO A 40 1.18 10.42 -13.90
CA PRO A 40 0.68 11.02 -12.66
C PRO A 40 0.01 9.95 -11.77
N PRO A 41 0.24 9.94 -10.45
CA PRO A 41 -0.51 9.12 -9.50
C PRO A 41 -1.98 9.54 -9.54
N SER A 42 -2.86 8.56 -9.72
CA SER A 42 -4.32 8.75 -9.80
C SER A 42 -5.03 7.38 -9.89
N PRO A 43 -6.23 7.20 -9.32
CA PRO A 43 -6.92 8.14 -8.44
C PRO A 43 -6.20 8.33 -7.11
N CYS A 44 -6.52 9.41 -6.42
CA CYS A 44 -6.10 9.65 -5.03
C CYS A 44 -7.28 9.48 -4.08
N GLY A 45 -7.00 9.05 -2.86
CA GLY A 45 -7.99 8.82 -1.81
C GLY A 45 -8.71 10.12 -1.44
N GLY A 46 -9.99 10.02 -1.10
CA GLY A 46 -10.83 11.15 -0.68
C GLY A 46 -11.21 12.15 -1.77
N GLY A 47 -10.78 11.95 -3.03
CA GLY A 47 -11.05 12.89 -4.11
C GLY A 47 -10.40 14.27 -3.86
N ALA A 48 -10.92 15.32 -4.49
CA ALA A 48 -10.53 16.68 -4.13
C ALA A 48 -11.16 17.00 -2.77
N ASP A 49 -10.37 16.94 -1.70
CA ASP A 49 -10.81 17.34 -0.36
C ASP A 49 -10.97 18.87 -0.30
N LYS A 50 -12.07 19.36 -0.88
CA LYS A 50 -12.37 20.80 -0.99
C LYS A 50 -12.68 21.46 0.34
N THR A 51 -12.88 20.66 1.40
CA THR A 51 -13.17 21.14 2.76
C THR A 51 -12.00 20.89 3.72
N GLY A 52 -10.98 20.14 3.30
CA GLY A 52 -9.87 19.68 4.15
C GLY A 52 -10.30 18.69 5.25
N SER A 53 -11.51 18.13 5.17
CA SER A 53 -12.12 17.37 6.27
C SER A 53 -11.95 15.85 6.15
N THR A 54 -11.63 15.35 4.95
CA THR A 54 -11.50 13.90 4.71
C THR A 54 -10.17 13.35 5.24
N GLY A 55 -9.15 14.21 5.37
CA GLY A 55 -7.81 13.80 5.80
C GLY A 55 -7.08 12.88 4.83
N ALA A 56 -7.60 12.73 3.60
CA ALA A 56 -7.00 11.88 2.57
C ALA A 56 -5.97 12.63 1.71
N SER A 57 -6.04 13.96 1.70
CA SER A 57 -5.02 14.83 1.12
C SER A 57 -4.85 16.13 1.91
N HIS A 58 -3.68 16.73 1.82
CA HIS A 58 -3.36 18.03 2.44
C HIS A 58 -2.77 18.96 1.40
N TRP A 59 -3.22 20.21 1.38
CA TRP A 59 -2.60 21.28 0.60
C TRP A 59 -1.63 22.04 1.49
N ILE A 60 -0.35 22.05 1.12
CA ILE A 60 0.69 22.83 1.80
C ILE A 60 1.12 23.97 0.88
N SER A 61 0.98 25.22 1.33
CA SER A 61 1.36 26.40 0.56
C SER A 61 1.50 27.63 1.44
N ASP A 62 2.57 28.39 1.27
CA ASP A 62 2.75 29.71 1.89
C ASP A 62 2.01 30.81 1.12
N ASN A 63 1.68 30.55 -0.16
CA ASN A 63 1.09 31.53 -1.07
C ASN A 63 -0.12 30.95 -1.83
N PRO A 64 -1.16 30.44 -1.13
CA PRO A 64 -2.35 29.94 -1.82
C PRO A 64 -3.11 31.10 -2.50
N PRO A 65 -3.80 30.84 -3.62
CA PRO A 65 -4.86 31.72 -4.13
C PRO A 65 -5.89 32.09 -3.06
N SER A 66 -6.66 33.15 -3.29
CA SER A 66 -7.62 33.67 -2.30
C SER A 66 -8.59 32.61 -1.76
N TYR A 67 -9.09 31.70 -2.61
CA TYR A 67 -9.98 30.61 -2.20
C TYR A 67 -9.29 29.52 -1.36
N GLY A 68 -7.95 29.46 -1.38
CA GLY A 68 -7.17 28.50 -0.60
C GLY A 68 -6.81 28.99 0.80
N LYS A 69 -7.07 30.27 1.11
CA LYS A 69 -6.85 30.81 2.46
C LYS A 69 -7.73 30.06 3.46
N GLY A 70 -7.12 29.52 4.52
CA GLY A 70 -7.81 28.69 5.51
C GLY A 70 -7.96 27.21 5.13
N LEU A 71 -7.70 26.84 3.87
CA LEU A 71 -7.65 25.44 3.40
C LEU A 71 -6.22 24.93 3.30
N ALA A 72 -5.32 25.74 2.74
CA ALA A 72 -3.91 25.41 2.67
C ALA A 72 -3.24 25.64 4.03
N ARG A 73 -2.36 24.71 4.41
CA ARG A 73 -1.50 24.85 5.58
C ARG A 73 -0.16 25.45 5.12
N PRO A 74 0.41 26.44 5.83
CA PRO A 74 1.73 26.94 5.49
C PRO A 74 2.80 25.86 5.72
N TYR A 75 3.92 25.99 5.01
CA TYR A 75 5.13 25.26 5.34
C TYR A 75 5.68 25.72 6.69
N GLY A 76 6.43 24.84 7.35
CA GLY A 76 7.36 25.20 8.39
C GLY A 76 8.71 25.66 7.82
N SER A 77 9.63 26.01 8.71
CA SER A 77 10.98 26.43 8.35
C SER A 77 11.69 25.42 7.45
N GLY A 78 12.48 25.91 6.47
CA GLY A 78 13.20 25.07 5.53
C GLY A 78 12.32 24.21 4.63
N GLY A 79 11.08 24.63 4.36
CA GLY A 79 10.15 23.87 3.52
C GLY A 79 9.68 22.58 4.19
N THR A 80 9.43 22.63 5.49
CA THR A 80 8.97 21.47 6.25
C THR A 80 7.45 21.37 6.27
N PHE A 81 6.93 20.17 6.48
CA PHE A 81 5.53 19.97 6.84
C PHE A 81 5.37 18.71 7.68
N SER A 82 4.26 18.64 8.43
CA SER A 82 3.81 17.41 9.10
C SER A 82 2.29 17.33 9.10
N VAL A 83 1.76 16.29 8.45
CA VAL A 83 0.32 16.06 8.25
C VAL A 83 -0.06 14.62 8.56
N THR A 84 -1.32 14.36 8.84
CA THR A 84 -1.85 13.01 9.02
C THR A 84 -2.67 12.59 7.81
N VAL A 85 -2.31 11.47 7.17
CA VAL A 85 -3.02 10.94 6.00
C VAL A 85 -3.71 9.64 6.38
N ARG A 86 -5.02 9.55 6.11
CA ARG A 86 -5.76 8.28 6.21
C ARG A 86 -5.43 7.41 4.99
N VAL A 87 -4.98 6.19 5.23
CA VAL A 87 -4.66 5.19 4.19
C VAL A 87 -5.45 3.92 4.43
N SER A 88 -5.84 3.22 3.37
CA SER A 88 -6.57 1.94 3.42
C SER A 88 -6.22 1.09 2.20
N ALA A 89 -6.33 -0.23 2.32
CA ALA A 89 -6.10 -1.12 1.18
C ALA A 89 -7.09 -0.83 0.05
N LYS A 90 -8.37 -0.61 0.38
CA LYS A 90 -9.35 -0.09 -0.60
C LYS A 90 -9.22 1.42 -0.69
N LEU A 91 -8.63 1.90 -1.78
CA LEU A 91 -8.51 3.34 -2.08
C LEU A 91 -9.81 3.91 -2.66
N SER A 92 -10.49 3.11 -3.49
CA SER A 92 -11.77 3.43 -4.12
C SER A 92 -12.51 2.13 -4.45
N GLY A 93 -13.72 2.23 -5.00
CA GLY A 93 -14.50 1.05 -5.43
C GLY A 93 -13.79 0.18 -6.48
N THR A 94 -12.79 0.72 -7.20
CA THR A 94 -12.06 0.01 -8.27
C THR A 94 -10.56 -0.17 -7.99
N VAL A 95 -10.02 0.41 -6.92
CA VAL A 95 -8.57 0.35 -6.62
C VAL A 95 -8.32 -0.31 -5.27
N ASP A 96 -7.62 -1.44 -5.32
CA ASP A 96 -7.16 -2.23 -4.18
C ASP A 96 -5.63 -2.19 -4.07
N CYS A 97 -5.13 -1.34 -3.18
CA CYS A 97 -3.72 -1.13 -2.86
C CYS A 97 -3.05 -2.31 -2.14
N ALA A 98 -3.80 -3.36 -1.75
CA ALA A 98 -3.19 -4.64 -1.37
C ALA A 98 -2.79 -5.47 -2.61
N LYS A 99 -3.31 -5.13 -3.80
CA LYS A 99 -3.09 -5.86 -5.06
C LYS A 99 -2.43 -5.02 -6.16
N THR A 100 -2.38 -3.71 -5.99
CA THR A 100 -1.75 -2.77 -6.92
C THR A 100 -0.84 -1.80 -6.17
N THR A 101 0.14 -1.23 -6.87
CA THR A 101 1.05 -0.27 -6.25
C THR A 101 0.32 1.03 -5.93
N CYS A 102 0.35 1.41 -4.66
CA CYS A 102 -0.08 2.71 -4.18
C CYS A 102 1.05 3.39 -3.42
N ALA A 103 1.00 4.70 -3.35
CA ALA A 103 2.03 5.52 -2.72
C ALA A 103 1.41 6.72 -2.01
N VAL A 104 2.08 7.20 -0.98
CA VAL A 104 1.90 8.59 -0.54
C VAL A 104 2.80 9.46 -1.39
N VAL A 105 2.22 10.49 -1.97
CA VAL A 105 2.90 11.33 -2.95
C VAL A 105 2.85 12.78 -2.54
N THR A 106 3.91 13.50 -2.87
CA THR A 106 3.86 14.96 -3.01
C THR A 106 3.83 15.32 -4.48
N ARG A 107 3.03 16.33 -4.83
CA ARG A 107 2.96 16.89 -6.18
C ARG A 107 2.76 18.38 -6.12
N ALA A 108 3.27 19.11 -7.11
CA ALA A 108 2.90 20.51 -7.27
C ALA A 108 1.37 20.67 -7.28
N ASP A 109 0.88 21.69 -6.58
CA ASP A 109 -0.54 21.98 -6.52
C ASP A 109 -1.11 22.39 -7.90
N HIS A 110 -2.42 22.56 -7.96
CA HIS A 110 -3.14 22.83 -9.21
C HIS A 110 -2.75 24.16 -9.87
N THR A 111 -2.11 25.09 -9.15
CA THR A 111 -1.63 26.36 -9.73
C THR A 111 -0.38 26.16 -10.60
N ARG A 112 0.31 25.03 -10.44
CA ARG A 112 1.53 24.66 -11.16
C ARG A 112 1.49 23.20 -11.57
N ALA A 113 0.35 22.76 -12.11
CA ALA A 113 0.10 21.34 -12.35
C ALA A 113 1.13 20.65 -13.26
N ALA A 114 1.89 21.36 -14.10
CA ALA A 114 2.95 20.78 -14.94
C ALA A 114 4.32 20.64 -14.23
N ASP A 115 4.52 21.33 -13.10
CA ASP A 115 5.77 21.28 -12.34
C ASP A 115 5.90 19.94 -11.60
N ARG A 116 7.06 19.30 -11.73
CA ARG A 116 7.40 18.01 -11.13
C ARG A 116 8.69 18.05 -10.33
N THR A 117 9.29 19.23 -10.14
CA THR A 117 10.61 19.36 -9.49
C THR A 117 10.59 18.98 -8.01
N GLN A 118 9.41 18.80 -7.41
CA GLN A 118 9.23 18.46 -6.01
C GLN A 118 8.33 17.23 -5.81
N ASP A 119 8.13 16.46 -6.88
CA ASP A 119 7.36 15.24 -6.79
C ASP A 119 8.16 14.19 -6.01
N VAL A 120 7.55 13.64 -4.96
CA VAL A 120 8.07 12.50 -4.22
C VAL A 120 7.01 11.41 -4.23
N ARG A 121 7.44 10.15 -4.37
CA ARG A 121 6.57 8.98 -4.25
C ARG A 121 7.17 8.02 -3.25
N VAL A 122 6.41 7.73 -2.20
CA VAL A 122 6.79 6.72 -1.21
C VAL A 122 5.78 5.58 -1.29
N PRO A 123 6.17 4.43 -1.87
CA PRO A 123 5.30 3.26 -1.94
C PRO A 123 4.84 2.83 -0.55
N VAL A 124 3.62 2.28 -0.48
CA VAL A 124 3.10 1.69 0.74
C VAL A 124 2.63 0.25 0.54
N SER A 125 2.68 -0.56 1.59
CA SER A 125 2.13 -1.91 1.59
C SER A 125 1.23 -2.17 2.79
N PHE A 126 0.22 -3.00 2.56
CA PHE A 126 -0.77 -3.41 3.56
C PHE A 126 -0.55 -4.88 3.89
N ASP A 127 -0.56 -5.20 5.19
CA ASP A 127 -0.57 -6.59 5.64
C ASP A 127 -2.01 -6.91 6.06
N GLU A 128 -2.48 -8.11 5.72
CA GLU A 128 -3.67 -8.68 6.34
C GLU A 128 -3.38 -8.70 7.84
N GLY A 129 -3.96 -7.77 8.59
CA GLY A 129 -3.82 -7.76 10.04
C GLY A 129 -4.22 -9.15 10.52
N THR A 130 -3.28 -9.91 11.11
CA THR A 130 -3.58 -11.22 11.67
C THR A 130 -4.84 -11.05 12.50
N PRO A 131 -5.95 -11.77 12.19
CA PRO A 131 -7.13 -11.68 13.03
C PRO A 131 -6.64 -12.01 14.43
N VAL A 132 -6.78 -11.06 15.35
CA VAL A 132 -6.48 -11.28 16.75
C VAL A 132 -7.49 -12.36 17.13
N ALA A 133 -7.05 -13.62 17.15
CA ALA A 133 -7.84 -14.70 17.69
C ALA A 133 -8.07 -14.29 19.14
N ILE A 134 -9.27 -13.78 19.40
CA ILE A 134 -9.75 -13.49 20.74
C ILE A 134 -9.94 -14.87 21.36
N TRP A 135 -8.84 -15.49 21.78
CA TRP A 135 -8.90 -16.55 22.76
C TRP A 135 -9.39 -15.86 24.02
N ALA A 136 -10.71 -15.90 24.24
CA ALA A 136 -11.28 -15.74 25.56
C ALA A 136 -10.73 -16.88 26.43
N GLY A 137 -9.51 -16.68 26.92
CA GLY A 137 -8.86 -17.58 27.87
C GLY A 137 -9.26 -17.19 29.27
N GLY A 138 -10.21 -17.93 29.83
CA GLY A 138 -10.54 -17.92 31.25
C GLY A 138 -10.89 -19.33 31.74
N ALA A 139 -9.84 -20.10 32.05
CA ALA A 139 -9.71 -21.22 33.01
C ALA A 139 -10.79 -22.34 33.15
N GLY A 140 -10.32 -23.60 33.04
CA GLY A 140 -10.89 -24.84 33.62
C GLY A 140 -11.94 -25.52 32.75
N VAL A 141 -11.84 -26.79 32.35
CA VAL A 141 -11.68 -28.00 33.17
C VAL A 141 -10.94 -29.08 32.36
N ALA A 142 -10.02 -29.79 33.03
CA ALA A 142 -9.38 -31.00 32.52
C ALA A 142 -10.39 -32.13 32.32
N ALA A 143 -10.38 -32.77 31.14
CA ALA A 143 -10.92 -34.12 30.98
C ALA A 143 -9.85 -34.98 30.29
N VAL A 144 -9.20 -35.80 31.10
CA VAL A 144 -8.33 -36.89 30.68
C VAL A 144 -9.21 -38.00 30.13
N VAL A 145 -9.00 -38.43 28.89
CA VAL A 145 -9.30 -39.80 28.46
C VAL A 145 -8.07 -40.33 27.74
N ALA A 146 -7.31 -41.15 28.45
CA ALA A 146 -6.25 -41.97 27.88
C ALA A 146 -6.81 -43.36 27.59
N VAL A 147 -6.90 -43.74 26.31
CA VAL A 147 -6.82 -45.13 25.79
C VAL A 147 -6.45 -44.98 24.30
N GLY A 148 -5.43 -45.58 23.70
CA GLY A 148 -4.41 -46.53 24.11
C GLY A 148 -3.37 -46.63 22.99
N ALA A 149 -2.17 -47.08 23.35
CA ALA A 149 -1.05 -47.27 22.44
C ALA A 149 -1.20 -48.56 21.59
N ALA A 150 -0.80 -48.51 20.32
CA ALA A 150 -0.23 -49.63 19.55
C ALA A 150 0.51 -49.03 18.32
N LEU A 151 1.83 -48.85 18.41
CA LEU A 151 2.86 -49.76 17.89
C LEU A 151 2.97 -49.82 16.35
N LEU A 152 4.02 -49.13 15.86
CA LEU A 152 5.01 -49.61 14.88
C LEU A 152 4.51 -50.45 13.69
N VAL A 153 4.56 -49.88 12.48
CA VAL A 153 5.23 -50.55 11.35
C VAL A 153 5.91 -49.51 10.45
N LEU A 154 7.24 -49.44 10.52
CA LEU A 154 8.07 -48.98 9.42
C LEU A 154 7.85 -49.89 8.21
N ARG A 155 7.61 -49.32 7.03
CA ARG A 155 8.08 -49.95 5.78
C ARG A 155 8.31 -48.92 4.67
N ARG A 156 9.54 -48.39 4.66
CA ARG A 156 10.21 -47.99 3.41
C ARG A 156 10.34 -49.23 2.54
N ARG A 157 9.82 -49.22 1.30
CA ARG A 157 10.49 -49.82 0.14
C ARG A 157 10.22 -49.01 -1.12
N ARG A 158 11.31 -48.47 -1.66
CA ARG A 158 11.46 -48.06 -3.05
C ARG A 158 11.17 -49.26 -3.95
N ALA A 159 10.49 -49.04 -5.07
CA ALA A 159 10.61 -49.88 -6.25
C ALA A 159 10.53 -48.98 -7.48
N SER A 160 11.66 -48.89 -8.16
CA SER A 160 11.81 -48.34 -9.49
C SER A 160 11.01 -49.19 -10.48
N GLY A 161 10.28 -48.55 -11.39
CA GLY A 161 9.72 -49.15 -12.58
C GLY A 161 10.11 -48.32 -13.79
N ARG A 162 11.20 -48.72 -14.46
CA ARG A 162 11.66 -48.21 -15.75
C ARG A 162 11.26 -49.23 -16.81
N ALA A 163 10.52 -48.79 -17.83
CA ALA A 163 10.49 -49.24 -19.24
C ALA A 163 9.14 -48.76 -19.81
N THR A 164 9.05 -48.09 -20.96
CA THR A 164 9.54 -48.54 -22.27
C THR A 164 9.89 -47.37 -23.20
N ARG A 165 10.85 -47.66 -24.09
CA ARG A 165 11.27 -46.88 -25.26
C ARG A 165 10.14 -46.76 -26.29
N SER A 166 10.10 -45.66 -27.04
CA SER A 166 10.23 -45.66 -28.52
C SER A 166 10.42 -44.23 -29.02
N GLY A 167 11.33 -44.05 -29.98
CA GLY A 167 11.86 -42.78 -30.47
C GLY A 167 11.04 -42.10 -31.58
N PRO A 168 11.61 -41.08 -32.25
CA PRO A 168 10.91 -40.06 -33.05
C PRO A 168 10.83 -40.39 -34.56
N PRO A 169 10.09 -39.58 -35.33
CA PRO A 169 10.74 -38.72 -36.34
C PRO A 169 10.18 -37.27 -36.29
N ALA A 170 11.00 -36.23 -36.34
CA ALA A 170 11.58 -35.55 -37.50
C ALA A 170 10.59 -34.67 -38.32
N VAL A 171 10.92 -33.36 -38.32
CA VAL A 171 10.78 -32.32 -39.36
C VAL A 171 9.42 -31.98 -40.01
N SER A 172 9.04 -30.69 -39.97
CA SER A 172 9.02 -29.82 -41.18
C SER A 172 8.59 -28.39 -40.83
N GLU A 173 9.30 -27.43 -41.43
CA GLU A 173 8.93 -26.04 -41.69
C GLU A 173 7.48 -25.87 -42.21
N SER A 174 6.88 -24.70 -41.98
CA SER A 174 6.52 -23.76 -43.07
C SER A 174 5.91 -22.48 -42.53
N ALA A 175 6.27 -21.39 -43.21
CA ALA A 175 5.80 -20.03 -43.05
C ALA A 175 4.29 -19.87 -43.28
N GLN A 176 3.70 -18.90 -42.58
CA GLN A 176 2.96 -17.77 -43.15
C GLN A 176 2.74 -16.71 -42.07
#